data_AF-A0A086MIV0-F1
#
_entry.id   AF-A0A086MIV0-F1
#
_cell.length_a   1.000
_cell.length_b   1.000
_cell.length_c   1.000
_cell.angle_alpha   90.00
_cell.angle_beta   90.00
_cell.angle_gamma   90.00
#
_symmetry.space_group_name_H-M   'P 1'
#
loop_
_entity.id
_entity.type
_entity.pdbx_description
1 polymer ?
#
loop_
_entity_poly.entity_id
_entity_poly.type
_entity_poly.pdbx_seq_one_letter_code
_entity_poly.pdbx_strand_id
1 'polypeptide(L)'
;MAGSVNKVILVGNLGRDPEVRRLGSGDPVVNLRIATSETWKDKASGERKEKTEWHSVVIFNENLARVAEQYLKKGSKVYLEGQLQTRKWTDQQGVEKYSTEVVLQRFRGELTILDSRGGGGSEFGSDEEPGQVSRGGDFGGRSSSQERRPAPSMGGGSSGGGGGSRYNDLDDDIPF
;
A
#
# COMPACT_ATOMS: atom_id res chain seq x y z
N MET A 1 -23.17 31.68 15.54
CA MET A 1 -21.94 30.95 15.18
C MET A 1 -22.30 29.49 14.96
N ALA A 2 -21.96 28.91 13.81
CA ALA A 2 -22.09 27.46 13.60
C ALA A 2 -20.85 26.80 14.19
N GLY A 3 -20.98 26.17 15.37
CA GLY A 3 -19.86 25.75 16.22
C GLY A 3 -19.68 24.24 16.34
N SER A 4 -19.80 23.48 15.25
CA SER A 4 -19.53 22.05 15.26
C SER A 4 -18.63 21.63 14.09
N VAL A 5 -17.83 20.60 14.32
CA VAL A 5 -16.93 20.00 13.32
C VAL A 5 -17.33 18.54 13.15
N ASN A 6 -17.60 18.16 11.90
CA ASN A 6 -17.78 16.76 11.51
C ASN A 6 -16.76 16.49 10.40
N LYS A 7 -15.70 15.76 10.74
CA LYS A 7 -14.62 15.39 9.84
C LYS A 7 -14.22 13.95 10.12
N VAL A 8 -14.11 13.15 9.06
CA VAL A 8 -13.58 11.79 9.09
C VAL A 8 -12.37 11.75 8.19
N ILE A 9 -11.28 11.19 8.70
CA ILE A 9 -10.07 10.94 7.93
C ILE A 9 -9.82 9.44 7.94
N LEU A 10 -9.64 8.84 6.76
CA LEU A 10 -9.33 7.43 6.60
C LEU A 10 -8.10 7.28 5.72
N VAL A 11 -7.21 6.37 6.12
CA VAL A 11 -6.18 5.81 5.26
C VAL A 11 -6.39 4.30 5.25
N GLY A 12 -6.70 3.75 4.08
CA GLY A 12 -7.07 2.35 3.99
C GLY A 12 -7.01 1.83 2.56
N ASN A 13 -7.43 0.59 2.40
CA ASN A 13 -7.42 -0.09 1.11
C ASN A 13 -8.85 -0.42 0.66
N LEU A 14 -9.10 -0.35 -0.65
CA LEU A 14 -10.39 -0.76 -1.22
C LEU A 14 -10.56 -2.27 -1.10
N GLY A 15 -11.65 -2.74 -0.47
CA GLY A 15 -11.96 -4.17 -0.38
C GLY A 15 -12.55 -4.77 -1.65
N ARG A 16 -13.13 -3.92 -2.51
CA ARG A 16 -13.70 -4.26 -3.81
C ARG A 16 -13.58 -3.08 -4.75
N ASP A 17 -13.79 -3.33 -6.05
CA ASP A 17 -13.76 -2.27 -7.05
C ASP A 17 -14.82 -1.19 -6.76
N PRO A 18 -14.57 0.07 -7.15
CA PRO A 18 -15.53 1.15 -6.98
C PRO A 18 -16.88 0.85 -7.65
N GLU A 19 -17.98 1.04 -6.92
CA GLU A 19 -19.33 0.93 -7.47
C GLU A 19 -19.80 2.30 -7.96
N VAL A 20 -19.85 2.47 -9.28
CA VAL A 20 -20.24 3.74 -9.91
C VAL A 20 -21.71 3.70 -10.31
N ARG A 21 -22.47 4.71 -9.90
CA ARG A 21 -23.86 4.93 -10.31
C ARG A 21 -24.01 6.33 -10.90
N ARG A 22 -24.74 6.48 -11.99
CA ARG A 22 -25.08 7.79 -12.57
C ARG A 22 -26.45 8.20 -12.04
N LEU A 23 -26.56 9.41 -11.49
CA LEU A 23 -27.86 9.99 -11.14
C LEU A 23 -28.61 10.39 -12.41
N GLY A 24 -29.91 10.68 -12.31
CA GLY A 24 -30.72 11.16 -13.44
C GLY A 24 -30.21 12.48 -14.07
N SER A 25 -29.40 13.24 -13.34
CA SER A 25 -28.68 14.43 -13.84
C SER A 25 -27.43 14.11 -14.68
N GLY A 26 -26.98 12.85 -14.72
CA GLY A 26 -25.72 12.42 -15.32
C GLY A 26 -24.52 12.44 -14.36
N ASP A 27 -24.67 13.05 -13.18
CA ASP A 27 -23.59 13.14 -12.17
C ASP A 27 -23.20 11.74 -11.65
N PRO A 28 -21.91 11.37 -11.64
CA PRO A 28 -21.46 10.14 -11.02
C PRO A 28 -21.54 10.21 -9.49
N VAL A 29 -21.98 9.11 -8.90
CA VAL A 29 -21.89 8.82 -7.48
C VAL A 29 -21.11 7.53 -7.32
N VAL A 30 -20.05 7.57 -6.51
CA VAL A 30 -19.17 6.42 -6.30
C VAL A 30 -19.31 5.92 -4.88
N ASN A 31 -19.57 4.62 -4.75
CA ASN A 31 -19.63 3.89 -3.49
C ASN A 31 -18.33 3.07 -3.33
N LEU A 32 -17.60 3.32 -2.24
CA LEU A 32 -16.38 2.60 -1.89
C LEU A 32 -16.54 1.81 -0.60
N ARG A 33 -15.82 0.69 -0.50
CA ARG A 33 -15.69 -0.10 0.74
C ARG A 33 -14.23 -0.12 1.16
N ILE A 34 -13.91 0.57 2.26
CA ILE A 34 -12.54 0.79 2.72
C ILE A 34 -12.26 -0.06 3.96
N ALA A 35 -11.16 -0.82 3.95
CA ALA A 35 -10.65 -1.54 5.10
C ALA A 35 -9.57 -0.72 5.82
N THR A 36 -9.64 -0.69 7.14
CA THR A 36 -8.55 -0.22 8.02
C THR A 36 -8.27 -1.29 9.07
N SER A 37 -7.01 -1.64 9.29
CA SER A 37 -6.64 -2.72 10.20
C SER A 37 -5.76 -2.21 11.33
N GLU A 38 -6.03 -2.68 12.54
CA GLU A 38 -5.21 -2.45 13.73
C GLU A 38 -4.62 -3.79 14.18
N THR A 39 -3.33 -3.80 14.51
CA THR A 39 -2.65 -4.97 15.07
C THR A 39 -2.14 -4.65 16.46
N TRP A 40 -2.41 -5.51 17.44
CA TRP A 40 -1.90 -5.37 18.80
C TRP A 40 -1.50 -6.73 19.38
N LYS A 41 -0.71 -6.71 20.45
CA LYS A 41 -0.38 -7.91 21.24
C LYS A 41 -1.35 -8.03 22.40
N ASP A 42 -2.02 -9.18 22.50
CA ASP A 42 -2.95 -9.47 23.59
C ASP A 42 -2.18 -9.64 24.92
N LYS A 43 -2.61 -8.93 25.97
CA LYS A 43 -1.89 -8.90 27.24
C LYS A 43 -2.01 -10.19 28.05
N ALA A 44 -3.08 -10.98 27.85
CA ALA A 44 -3.31 -12.21 28.61
C ALA A 44 -2.63 -13.43 27.97
N SER A 45 -2.70 -13.53 26.64
CA SER A 45 -2.16 -14.66 25.87
C SER A 45 -0.78 -14.40 25.28
N GLY A 46 -0.39 -13.13 25.11
CA GLY A 46 0.85 -12.75 24.41
C GLY A 46 0.78 -12.91 22.89
N GLU A 47 -0.37 -13.30 22.33
CA GLU A 47 -0.56 -13.50 20.89
C GLU A 47 -0.76 -12.17 20.16
N ARG A 48 -0.32 -12.13 18.89
CA ARG A 48 -0.59 -11.00 18.00
C ARG A 48 -2.01 -11.12 17.44
N LYS A 49 -2.85 -10.13 17.71
CA LYS A 49 -4.22 -10.03 17.20
C LYS A 49 -4.33 -8.93 16.15
N GLU A 50 -5.26 -9.11 15.23
CA GLU A 50 -5.59 -8.14 14.19
C GLU A 50 -7.10 -7.91 14.15
N LYS A 51 -7.52 -6.66 13.99
CA LYS A 51 -8.93 -6.28 13.78
C LYS A 51 -9.02 -5.38 12.56
N THR A 52 -9.87 -5.79 11.62
CA THR A 52 -10.17 -4.99 10.43
C THR A 52 -11.55 -4.36 10.57
N GLU A 53 -11.59 -3.04 10.48
CA GLU A 53 -12.81 -2.25 10.41
C GLU A 53 -13.12 -1.89 8.96
N TRP A 54 -14.41 -1.84 8.64
CA TRP A 54 -14.87 -1.64 7.28
C TRP A 54 -15.80 -0.44 7.16
N HIS A 55 -15.39 0.51 6.34
CA HIS A 55 -16.03 1.81 6.18
C HIS A 55 -16.75 1.88 4.84
N SER A 56 -18.02 2.31 4.88
CA SER A 56 -18.79 2.64 3.68
C SER A 56 -18.57 4.11 3.35
N VAL A 57 -18.03 4.40 2.17
CA VAL A 57 -17.73 5.76 1.73
C VAL A 57 -18.57 6.08 0.48
N VAL A 58 -19.19 7.25 0.45
CA VAL A 58 -20.01 7.72 -0.67
C VAL A 58 -19.48 9.05 -1.18
N ILE A 59 -19.15 9.11 -2.45
CA ILE A 59 -18.59 10.29 -3.11
C ILE A 59 -19.66 10.90 -4.02
N PHE A 60 -20.17 12.06 -3.62
CA PHE A 60 -21.03 12.93 -4.45
C PHE A 60 -20.24 14.05 -5.14
N ASN A 61 -19.00 14.30 -4.72
CA ASN A 61 -18.11 15.23 -5.39
C ASN A 61 -17.73 14.68 -6.76
N GLU A 62 -18.24 15.30 -7.82
CA GLU A 62 -18.09 14.89 -9.21
C GLU A 62 -16.63 14.76 -9.67
N ASN A 63 -15.73 15.64 -9.21
CA ASN A 63 -14.31 15.56 -9.56
C ASN A 63 -13.65 14.34 -8.91
N LEU A 64 -13.91 14.13 -7.61
CA LEU A 64 -13.36 12.98 -6.88
C LEU A 64 -13.99 11.67 -7.36
N ALA A 65 -15.25 11.69 -7.77
CA ALA A 65 -15.94 10.55 -8.33
C ALA A 65 -15.31 10.11 -9.67
N ARG A 66 -14.97 11.06 -10.56
CA ARG A 66 -14.25 10.74 -11.80
C ARG A 66 -12.86 10.16 -11.53
N VAL A 67 -12.12 10.72 -10.56
CA VAL A 67 -10.82 10.17 -10.14
C VAL A 67 -10.98 8.75 -9.60
N ALA A 68 -11.97 8.52 -8.74
CA ALA A 68 -12.25 7.21 -8.18
C ALA A 68 -12.62 6.18 -9.28
N GLU A 69 -13.50 6.54 -10.20
CA GLU A 69 -13.90 5.71 -11.33
C GLU A 69 -12.74 5.35 -12.26
N GLN A 70 -11.84 6.30 -12.54
CA GLN A 70 -10.75 6.11 -13.52
C GLN A 70 -9.55 5.35 -12.96
N TYR A 71 -9.21 5.55 -11.68
CA TYR A 71 -7.92 5.13 -11.15
C TYR A 71 -8.01 4.12 -10.02
N LEU A 72 -9.14 4.01 -9.33
CA LEU A 72 -9.25 3.10 -8.20
C LEU A 72 -9.73 1.72 -8.64
N LYS A 73 -9.14 0.72 -8.01
CA LYS A 73 -9.53 -0.69 -8.13
C LYS A 73 -9.43 -1.35 -6.76
N LYS A 74 -9.93 -2.57 -6.65
CA LYS A 74 -9.73 -3.41 -5.46
C LYS A 74 -8.25 -3.42 -5.07
N GLY A 75 -7.98 -3.20 -3.79
CA GLY A 75 -6.64 -3.15 -3.23
C GLY A 75 -5.97 -1.78 -3.25
N SER A 76 -6.46 -0.81 -4.04
CA SER A 76 -5.89 0.54 -4.06
C SER A 76 -5.87 1.16 -2.66
N LYS A 77 -4.72 1.74 -2.29
CA LYS A 77 -4.53 2.47 -1.04
C LYS A 77 -4.91 3.93 -1.24
N VAL A 78 -5.76 4.45 -0.37
CA VAL A 78 -6.29 5.81 -0.47
C VAL A 78 -6.28 6.52 0.87
N TYR A 79 -6.05 7.84 0.81
CA TYR A 79 -6.43 8.80 1.83
C TYR A 79 -7.79 9.40 1.45
N LEU A 80 -8.69 9.50 2.43
CA LEU A 80 -10.02 10.06 2.26
C LEU A 80 -10.33 11.02 3.41
N GLU A 81 -10.86 12.20 3.08
CA GLU A 81 -11.46 13.11 4.04
C GLU A 81 -12.94 13.33 3.69
N GLY A 82 -13.83 13.13 4.66
CA GLY A 82 -15.27 13.36 4.49
C GLY A 82 -15.95 13.71 5.81
N GLN A 83 -17.25 13.45 5.90
CA GLN A 83 -18.05 13.67 7.11
C GLN A 83 -18.95 12.46 7.38
N LEU A 84 -19.26 12.17 8.64
CA LEU A 84 -20.22 11.12 8.97
C LEU A 84 -21.64 11.58 8.64
N GLN A 85 -22.41 10.73 7.97
CA GLN A 85 -23.84 10.89 7.80
C GLN A 85 -24.55 9.58 8.11
N THR A 86 -25.55 9.64 8.98
CA THR A 86 -26.43 8.50 9.27
C THR A 86 -27.76 8.72 8.59
N ARG A 87 -28.14 7.82 7.69
CA ARG A 87 -29.46 7.83 7.04
C ARG A 87 -30.34 6.73 7.59
N LYS A 88 -31.61 7.05 7.74
CA LYS A 88 -32.68 6.11 8.08
C LYS A 88 -33.31 5.59 6.79
N TRP A 89 -33.55 4.29 6.70
CA TRP A 89 -34.25 3.66 5.59
C TRP A 89 -35.08 2.50 6.11
N THR A 90 -36.16 2.17 5.40
CA THR A 90 -37.05 1.06 5.76
C THR A 90 -36.75 -0.12 4.85
N ASP A 91 -36.56 -1.30 5.43
CA ASP A 91 -36.35 -2.52 4.65
C ASP A 91 -37.67 -3.05 4.07
N GLN A 92 -37.58 -4.14 3.29
CA GLN A 92 -38.75 -4.75 2.64
C GLN A 92 -39.76 -5.32 3.65
N GLN A 93 -39.35 -5.54 4.91
CA GLN A 93 -40.18 -6.08 5.98
C GLN A 93 -40.87 -4.95 6.78
N GLY A 94 -40.66 -3.68 6.40
CA GLY A 94 -41.20 -2.53 7.11
C GLY A 94 -40.38 -2.13 8.34
N VAL A 95 -39.21 -2.72 8.57
CA VAL A 95 -38.37 -2.41 9.73
C VAL A 95 -37.46 -1.23 9.44
N GLU A 96 -37.41 -0.30 10.39
CA GLU A 96 -36.52 0.86 10.31
C GLU A 96 -35.06 0.48 10.57
N LYS A 97 -34.16 0.87 9.66
CA LYS A 97 -32.72 0.62 9.72
C LYS A 97 -31.96 1.93 9.60
N TYR A 98 -30.77 1.94 10.18
CA TYR A 98 -29.84 3.06 10.12
C TYR A 98 -28.55 2.62 9.43
N SER A 99 -28.04 3.45 8.53
CA SER A 99 -26.75 3.24 7.88
C SER A 99 -25.90 4.49 8.08
N THR A 100 -24.72 4.32 8.69
CA THR A 100 -23.73 5.39 8.85
C THR A 100 -22.68 5.27 7.76
N GLU A 101 -22.50 6.34 7.00
CA GLU A 101 -21.62 6.41 5.84
C GLU A 101 -20.68 7.61 5.98
N VAL A 102 -19.47 7.50 5.44
CA VAL A 102 -18.56 8.63 5.27
C VAL A 102 -18.87 9.27 3.93
N VAL A 103 -19.27 10.54 3.93
CA VAL A 103 -19.79 11.20 2.74
C VAL A 103 -18.87 12.34 2.31
N LEU A 104 -18.42 12.28 1.06
CA LEU A 104 -17.73 13.37 0.37
C LEU A 104 -18.78 14.12 -0.44
N GLN A 105 -19.33 15.19 0.15
CA GLN A 105 -20.38 16.01 -0.47
C GLN A 105 -19.87 16.80 -1.68
N ARG A 106 -20.80 17.31 -2.49
CA ARG A 106 -20.48 18.23 -3.60
C ARG A 106 -19.59 19.37 -3.11
N PHE A 107 -18.53 19.65 -3.86
CA PHE A 107 -17.54 20.69 -3.55
C PHE A 107 -16.79 20.53 -2.21
N ARG A 108 -16.87 19.35 -1.56
CA ARG A 108 -16.22 19.04 -0.29
C ARG A 108 -15.50 17.70 -0.33
N GLY A 109 -14.69 17.45 0.69
CA GLY A 109 -13.92 16.21 0.87
C GLY A 109 -12.62 16.19 0.09
N GLU A 110 -11.79 15.19 0.40
CA GLU A 110 -10.51 14.97 -0.23
C GLU A 110 -10.34 13.48 -0.55
N LEU A 111 -9.71 13.18 -1.68
CA LEU A 111 -9.29 11.84 -2.07
C LEU A 111 -7.90 11.92 -2.65
N THR A 112 -6.97 11.18 -2.05
CA THR A 112 -5.59 11.05 -2.54
C THR A 112 -5.26 9.59 -2.71
N ILE A 113 -4.78 9.21 -3.89
CA ILE A 113 -4.33 7.85 -4.20
C ILE A 113 -2.91 7.72 -3.65
N LEU A 114 -2.68 6.70 -2.81
CA LEU A 114 -1.41 6.45 -2.13
C LEU A 114 -0.67 5.24 -2.71
N ASP A 115 -1.19 4.66 -3.79
CA ASP A 115 -0.49 3.58 -4.49
C ASP A 115 0.87 4.08 -4.99
N SER A 116 1.91 3.30 -4.74
CA SER A 116 3.25 3.59 -5.28
C SER A 116 3.19 3.46 -6.80
N ARG A 117 3.44 4.55 -7.54
CA ARG A 117 3.68 4.53 -8.99
C ARG A 117 4.89 3.62 -9.26
N GLY A 118 4.68 2.33 -9.51
CA GLY A 118 5.81 1.44 -9.83
C GLY A 118 5.67 -0.04 -9.50
N GLY A 119 4.47 -0.56 -9.23
CA GLY A 119 4.25 -2.01 -9.15
C GLY A 119 4.21 -2.68 -10.53
N GLY A 120 5.17 -2.38 -11.40
CA GLY A 120 5.49 -3.23 -12.54
C GLY A 120 6.13 -4.49 -12.01
N GLY A 121 5.30 -5.40 -11.49
CA GLY A 121 5.72 -6.73 -11.10
C GLY A 121 6.18 -7.47 -12.33
N SER A 122 7.50 -7.50 -12.49
CA SER A 122 8.27 -8.45 -13.25
C SER A 122 7.59 -9.82 -13.27
N GLU A 123 7.03 -10.16 -14.42
CA GLU A 123 6.73 -11.52 -14.82
C GLU A 123 8.08 -12.24 -14.99
N PHE A 124 8.69 -12.62 -13.87
CA PHE A 124 9.69 -13.67 -13.85
C PHE A 124 8.94 -14.98 -14.14
N GLY A 125 8.61 -15.19 -15.41
CA GLY A 125 8.39 -16.52 -15.94
C GLY A 125 9.69 -17.29 -15.76
N SER A 126 9.73 -18.12 -14.74
CA SER A 126 10.68 -19.22 -14.66
C SER A 126 10.36 -20.16 -15.82
N ASP A 127 11.10 -20.01 -16.92
CA ASP A 127 11.16 -21.01 -17.98
C ASP A 127 11.73 -22.31 -17.37
N GLU A 128 10.84 -23.16 -16.89
CA GLU A 128 11.14 -24.55 -16.56
C GLU A 128 11.35 -25.31 -17.88
N GLU A 129 12.61 -25.65 -18.15
CA GLU A 129 13.05 -26.61 -19.17
C GLU A 129 12.26 -27.94 -19.12
N PRO A 130 11.89 -28.50 -20.28
CA PRO A 130 11.81 -29.94 -20.48
C PRO A 130 12.92 -30.40 -21.42
N GLY A 131 13.65 -31.43 -20.98
CA GLY A 131 14.94 -31.82 -21.55
C GLY A 131 14.94 -32.55 -22.89
N GLN A 132 16.13 -32.88 -23.38
CA GLN A 132 16.47 -34.20 -23.96
C GLN A 132 17.94 -34.30 -24.41
N VAL A 133 18.40 -35.55 -24.40
CA VAL A 133 19.73 -36.12 -24.60
C VAL A 133 20.35 -36.00 -26.02
N SER A 134 21.69 -35.95 -26.12
CA SER A 134 22.56 -36.84 -26.97
C SER A 134 23.75 -36.19 -27.70
N ARG A 135 24.92 -36.88 -27.60
CA ARG A 135 25.99 -37.10 -28.61
C ARG A 135 27.01 -35.97 -28.98
N GLY A 136 28.26 -36.15 -28.50
CA GLY A 136 29.41 -36.63 -29.30
C GLY A 136 30.22 -35.68 -30.22
N GLY A 137 31.57 -35.72 -30.06
CA GLY A 137 32.62 -35.28 -31.03
C GLY A 137 33.21 -33.88 -30.73
N ASP A 138 34.45 -33.72 -30.26
CA ASP A 138 35.79 -33.78 -30.91
C ASP A 138 36.08 -32.66 -31.94
N PHE A 139 37.36 -32.38 -32.22
CA PHE A 139 38.01 -31.25 -32.92
C PHE A 139 38.25 -29.98 -32.06
N GLY A 140 39.46 -29.46 -31.82
CA GLY A 140 40.81 -29.74 -32.33
C GLY A 140 41.58 -28.43 -32.60
N GLY A 141 42.81 -28.29 -32.05
CA GLY A 141 43.88 -27.35 -32.50
C GLY A 141 43.88 -25.95 -31.87
N ARG A 142 44.77 -25.61 -30.92
CA ARG A 142 46.20 -25.19 -31.06
C ARG A 142 46.46 -24.01 -31.99
N SER A 143 46.83 -22.85 -31.44
CA SER A 143 48.13 -22.20 -31.72
C SER A 143 48.42 -21.05 -30.75
N SER A 144 49.67 -20.99 -30.35
CA SER A 144 50.33 -20.19 -29.31
C SER A 144 51.27 -19.15 -29.90
N SER A 145 51.44 -17.99 -29.25
CA SER A 145 52.65 -17.14 -29.18
C SER A 145 52.22 -15.71 -28.75
N GLN A 146 52.85 -14.93 -27.87
CA GLN A 146 54.23 -14.90 -27.37
C GLN A 146 54.33 -13.91 -26.17
N GLU A 147 55.08 -14.33 -25.13
CA GLU A 147 56.03 -13.62 -24.22
C GLU A 147 55.85 -12.16 -23.75
N ARG A 148 56.39 -11.64 -22.63
CA ARG A 148 56.99 -12.06 -21.32
C ARG A 148 57.35 -10.72 -20.64
N ARG A 149 57.18 -10.59 -19.30
CA ARG A 149 58.24 -10.17 -18.33
C ARG A 149 57.72 -10.03 -16.87
N PRO A 150 58.57 -10.20 -15.83
CA PRO A 150 58.14 -10.40 -14.43
C PRO A 150 58.66 -9.36 -13.37
N ALA A 151 57.91 -9.28 -12.25
CA ALA A 151 58.26 -8.99 -10.82
C ALA A 151 58.86 -7.59 -10.42
N PRO A 152 58.85 -7.14 -9.11
CA PRO A 152 58.54 -7.86 -7.86
C PRO A 152 57.73 -7.13 -6.74
N SER A 153 57.58 -7.88 -5.64
CA SER A 153 57.03 -7.64 -4.29
C SER A 153 57.66 -6.51 -3.44
N MET A 154 56.85 -5.91 -2.55
CA MET A 154 57.09 -5.51 -1.14
C MET A 154 55.87 -4.66 -0.69
N GLY A 155 55.26 -4.72 0.49
CA GLY A 155 55.59 -5.32 1.78
C GLY A 155 55.13 -4.36 2.90
N GLY A 156 54.33 -4.86 3.86
CA GLY A 156 54.08 -4.26 5.19
C GLY A 156 53.17 -3.02 5.23
N GLY A 157 52.33 -2.75 6.24
CA GLY A 157 52.12 -3.32 7.56
C GLY A 157 51.54 -2.23 8.49
N SER A 158 50.88 -2.64 9.60
CA SER A 158 50.40 -1.81 10.74
C SER A 158 49.27 -0.82 10.43
N SER A 159 48.32 -0.46 11.31
CA SER A 159 48.05 -0.61 12.75
C SER A 159 46.67 0.08 12.94
N GLY A 160 45.68 -0.39 13.70
CA GLY A 160 45.66 -0.48 15.16
C GLY A 160 44.55 0.43 15.73
N GLY A 161 43.78 -0.08 16.70
CA GLY A 161 42.90 0.66 17.65
C GLY A 161 41.62 1.26 17.07
N GLY A 162 40.46 1.27 17.73
CA GLY A 162 40.08 0.95 19.10
C GLY A 162 38.80 1.74 19.43
N GLY A 163 37.88 1.14 20.20
CA GLY A 163 37.03 1.85 21.15
C GLY A 163 35.67 2.39 20.70
N GLY A 164 34.62 1.92 21.39
CA GLY A 164 33.81 2.86 22.18
C GLY A 164 32.38 3.11 21.73
N SER A 165 31.46 2.43 22.41
CA SER A 165 30.02 2.66 22.53
C SER A 165 29.58 4.14 22.53
N ARG A 166 28.53 4.46 21.75
CA ARG A 166 27.63 5.60 21.98
C ARG A 166 26.20 5.25 21.56
N TYR A 167 25.52 4.49 22.42
CA TYR A 167 24.06 4.39 22.46
C TYR A 167 23.69 4.59 23.93
N ASN A 168 23.40 5.82 24.36
CA ASN A 168 22.68 6.08 25.62
C ASN A 168 22.21 7.54 25.88
N ASP A 169 22.35 8.49 24.95
CA ASP A 169 22.03 9.92 25.23
C ASP A 169 20.67 10.40 24.66
N LEU A 170 19.65 9.54 24.55
CA LEU A 170 18.34 9.94 24.00
C LEU A 170 17.15 9.69 24.94
N ASP A 171 17.39 9.37 26.21
CA ASP A 171 16.34 8.89 27.13
C ASP A 171 16.01 9.85 28.29
N ASP A 172 16.40 11.14 28.22
CA ASP A 172 16.40 11.98 29.43
C ASP A 172 15.94 13.44 29.25
N ASP A 173 14.94 13.74 28.39
CA ASP A 173 14.31 15.08 28.39
C ASP A 173 12.91 15.14 27.73
N ILE A 174 11.87 14.62 28.41
CA ILE A 174 10.48 14.97 28.12
C ILE A 174 9.86 15.61 29.37
N PRO A 175 9.80 16.95 29.48
CA PRO A 175 9.14 17.61 30.59
C PRO A 175 7.60 17.55 30.47
N PHE A 176 6.97 17.35 31.64
CA PHE A 176 5.53 17.16 31.91
C PHE A 176 4.62 18.31 31.45
#